data_AF-A0AAQ4NQT2-F1
#
_entry.id   AF-A0AAQ4NQT2-F1
#
_cell.length_a   1.000
_cell.length_b   1.000
_cell.length_c   1.000
_cell.angle_alpha   90.00
_cell.angle_beta   90.00
_cell.angle_gamma   90.00
#
_symmetry.space_group_name_H-M   'P 1'
#
loop_
_entity.id
_entity.type
_entity.pdbx_description
1 polymer ?
#
loop_
_entity_poly.entity_id
_entity_poly.type
_entity_poly.pdbx_seq_one_letter_code
_entity_poly.pdbx_strand_id
1 'polypeptide(L)'
;MTGHFAARFVFPRVAFGVFSGDLCGERLRIPANKCCPECVSSSEGSCQYEGVVYGHDSQWSPSPCSRCVCSRGAVSCGARPCPPLSCPGDQSPFVPAGECCPKCVRKGASCPWQGAEYRDGEEWAPTLCSRCACGGGEVRCSVAECRPVACKPHENLVIQPGRCCPQCVSNPCLSAGTQHQHGEQWQKNACTTCVCDRGQSKCHTHTCQPVTCDEGQTKVRRAGQCCDGCAAVEGSCPYEGVVRYHGDMWNATGCEFVRLRPRSGGLPDGRVRARGMSTGRK
;
A
#
# COMPACT_ATOMS: atom_id res chain seq x y z
N MET A 1 0.94 38.41 3.07
CA MET A 1 0.22 38.07 1.83
C MET A 1 0.47 36.60 1.53
N THR A 2 -0.59 35.80 1.74
CA THR A 2 -0.88 34.47 1.16
C THR A 2 0.28 33.49 0.92
N GLY A 3 0.48 32.61 1.91
CA GLY A 3 1.16 31.32 1.74
C GLY A 3 0.20 30.21 1.34
N HIS A 4 0.75 29.29 0.54
CA HIS A 4 0.29 27.99 0.06
C HIS A 4 -0.69 27.19 0.95
N PHE A 5 -1.50 26.31 0.35
CA PHE A 5 -1.23 24.86 0.28
C PHE A 5 -2.40 24.08 -0.35
N ALA A 6 -2.04 22.99 -1.04
CA ALA A 6 -2.92 22.03 -1.68
C ALA A 6 -3.78 21.24 -0.68
N ALA A 7 -4.95 20.77 -1.11
CA ALA A 7 -5.71 19.73 -0.43
C ALA A 7 -5.98 18.54 -1.37
N ARG A 8 -5.61 17.36 -0.88
CA ARG A 8 -5.92 16.02 -1.40
C ARG A 8 -7.39 15.66 -1.14
N PHE A 9 -7.73 14.46 -1.64
CA PHE A 9 -8.80 13.52 -1.26
C PHE A 9 -10.08 13.63 -2.10
N VAL A 10 -10.80 12.57 -2.47
CA VAL A 10 -10.67 11.10 -2.38
C VAL A 10 -11.73 10.52 -3.33
N PHE A 11 -11.45 9.38 -3.93
CA PHE A 11 -12.38 8.60 -4.76
C PHE A 11 -13.72 8.35 -4.06
N PRO A 12 -14.88 8.65 -4.67
CA PRO A 12 -16.12 8.01 -4.26
C PRO A 12 -16.22 6.62 -4.91
N ARG A 13 -16.53 5.63 -4.08
CA ARG A 13 -17.09 4.34 -4.49
C ARG A 13 -18.24 4.59 -5.47
N VAL A 14 -18.11 4.14 -6.71
CA VAL A 14 -19.23 4.13 -7.65
C VAL A 14 -20.12 2.94 -7.30
N ALA A 15 -21.36 3.25 -6.97
CA ALA A 15 -22.42 2.30 -6.68
C ALA A 15 -22.69 1.38 -7.89
N PHE A 16 -22.99 0.12 -7.59
CA PHE A 16 -23.58 -0.84 -8.51
C PHE A 16 -24.97 -0.34 -8.93
N GLY A 17 -25.01 0.46 -10.00
CA GLY A 17 -26.21 0.75 -10.76
C GLY A 17 -26.25 -0.18 -11.97
N VAL A 18 -27.17 -1.14 -11.95
CA VAL A 18 -27.50 -1.98 -13.10
C VAL A 18 -28.17 -1.07 -14.14
N PHE A 19 -27.40 -0.64 -15.15
CA PHE A 19 -27.95 -0.06 -16.37
C PHE A 19 -28.37 -1.21 -17.29
N SER A 20 -29.68 -1.49 -17.36
CA SER A 20 -30.26 -2.14 -18.53
C SER A 20 -30.32 -1.12 -19.65
N GLY A 21 -29.63 -1.42 -20.75
CA GLY A 21 -29.48 -0.53 -21.89
C GLY A 21 -28.42 -1.06 -22.85
N ASP A 22 -28.69 -2.21 -23.45
CA ASP A 22 -28.00 -2.76 -24.61
C ASP A 22 -28.01 -1.77 -25.79
N LEU A 23 -27.01 -0.88 -25.86
CA LEU A 23 -26.76 -0.01 -27.03
C LEU A 23 -25.28 0.10 -27.43
N CYS A 24 -24.42 -0.77 -26.89
CA CYS A 24 -23.19 -1.20 -27.57
C CYS A 24 -23.16 -2.72 -27.46
N GLY A 25 -23.13 -3.43 -28.57
CA GLY A 25 -23.00 -4.90 -28.56
C GLY A 25 -21.65 -5.40 -28.02
N GLU A 26 -20.75 -4.52 -27.55
CA GLU A 26 -19.32 -4.78 -27.36
C GLU A 26 -18.69 -3.97 -26.22
N ARG A 27 -17.56 -4.47 -25.71
CA ARG A 27 -16.94 -4.19 -24.40
C ARG A 27 -16.28 -2.79 -24.31
N LEU A 28 -16.44 -2.15 -23.15
CA LEU A 28 -15.86 -0.83 -22.83
C LEU A 28 -14.33 -0.88 -22.58
N ARG A 29 -13.57 0.02 -23.22
CA ARG A 29 -12.13 0.27 -22.94
C ARG A 29 -11.89 1.73 -22.53
N ILE A 30 -11.01 1.95 -21.55
CA ILE A 30 -10.52 3.28 -21.15
C ILE A 30 -9.05 3.42 -21.56
N PRO A 31 -8.71 4.26 -22.56
CA PRO A 31 -7.33 4.56 -22.92
C PRO A 31 -6.60 5.36 -21.84
N ALA A 32 -5.27 5.25 -21.77
CA ALA A 32 -4.47 6.07 -20.87
C ALA A 32 -4.68 7.57 -21.19
N ASN A 33 -4.96 8.36 -20.15
CA ASN A 33 -5.23 9.81 -20.20
C ASN A 33 -6.59 10.23 -20.80
N LYS A 34 -7.60 9.35 -20.83
CA LYS A 34 -9.00 9.70 -21.13
C LYS A 34 -9.94 9.27 -20.00
N CYS A 35 -10.92 10.13 -19.67
CA CYS A 35 -11.89 9.89 -18.58
C CYS A 35 -13.23 9.28 -19.05
N CYS A 36 -13.47 9.19 -20.36
CA CYS A 36 -14.68 8.58 -20.92
C CYS A 36 -14.33 7.21 -21.54
N PRO A 37 -15.07 6.13 -21.23
CA PRO A 37 -14.91 4.85 -21.90
C PRO A 37 -15.42 4.99 -23.34
N GLU A 38 -14.59 4.59 -24.30
CA GLU A 38 -14.99 4.56 -25.71
C GLU A 38 -15.64 3.20 -25.99
N CYS A 39 -16.81 3.20 -26.66
CA CYS A 39 -17.32 1.99 -27.28
C CYS A 39 -16.38 1.62 -28.43
N VAL A 40 -15.62 0.56 -28.24
CA VAL A 40 -14.88 -0.06 -29.33
C VAL A 40 -15.82 -1.13 -29.87
N SER A 41 -16.49 -0.82 -30.98
CA SER A 41 -16.98 -1.90 -31.85
C SER A 41 -15.78 -2.83 -32.10
N SER A 42 -15.92 -4.16 -32.04
CA SER A 42 -14.93 -5.13 -32.51
C SER A 42 -14.30 -4.50 -33.71
N SER A 43 -13.09 -3.99 -33.51
CA SER A 43 -12.33 -3.41 -34.61
C SER A 43 -12.33 -4.53 -35.63
N GLU A 44 -12.88 -4.34 -36.82
CA GLU A 44 -13.00 -5.40 -37.83
C GLU A 44 -11.70 -6.21 -37.83
N GLY A 45 -11.77 -7.42 -37.27
CA GLY A 45 -10.59 -8.26 -37.04
C GLY A 45 -9.99 -8.34 -35.62
N SER A 46 -10.71 -8.00 -34.54
CA SER A 46 -10.34 -8.40 -33.17
C SER A 46 -10.61 -9.88 -32.93
N CYS A 47 -9.75 -10.55 -32.18
CA CYS A 47 -9.87 -11.98 -31.91
C CYS A 47 -10.22 -12.25 -30.44
N GLN A 48 -10.97 -13.31 -30.19
CA GLN A 48 -11.26 -13.79 -28.84
C GLN A 48 -10.48 -15.08 -28.57
N TYR A 49 -9.73 -15.12 -27.46
CA TYR A 49 -8.98 -16.30 -27.02
C TYR A 49 -9.12 -16.45 -25.51
N GLU A 50 -9.60 -17.62 -25.05
CA GLU A 50 -9.85 -17.94 -23.63
C GLU A 50 -10.62 -16.85 -22.85
N GLY A 51 -11.62 -16.22 -23.48
CA GLY A 51 -12.43 -15.16 -22.86
C GLY A 51 -11.79 -13.77 -22.81
N VAL A 52 -10.55 -13.63 -23.31
CA VAL A 52 -9.85 -12.36 -23.47
C VAL A 52 -9.96 -11.89 -24.92
N VAL A 53 -10.19 -10.58 -25.12
CA VAL A 53 -10.27 -9.97 -26.45
C VAL A 53 -8.92 -9.34 -26.78
N TYR A 54 -8.37 -9.78 -27.91
CA TYR A 54 -7.09 -9.38 -28.47
C TYR A 54 -7.33 -8.51 -29.70
N GLY A 55 -6.67 -7.36 -29.77
CA GLY A 55 -6.78 -6.45 -30.93
C GLY A 55 -6.17 -7.06 -32.20
N HIS A 56 -6.54 -6.53 -33.36
CA HIS A 56 -5.90 -6.86 -34.64
C HIS A 56 -4.37 -6.71 -34.55
N ASP A 57 -3.61 -7.65 -35.14
CA ASP A 57 -2.13 -7.76 -35.10
C ASP A 57 -1.50 -7.93 -33.71
N SER A 58 -2.32 -8.10 -32.67
CA SER A 58 -1.78 -8.38 -31.34
C SER A 58 -1.20 -9.78 -31.25
N GLN A 59 -0.23 -9.91 -30.36
CA GLN A 59 0.48 -11.16 -30.17
C GLN A 59 0.70 -11.43 -28.69
N TRP A 60 0.45 -12.67 -28.30
CA TRP A 60 0.56 -13.12 -26.91
C TRP A 60 1.16 -14.53 -26.86
N SER A 61 1.52 -14.98 -25.66
CA SER A 61 2.12 -16.30 -25.41
C SER A 61 1.33 -16.98 -24.29
N PRO A 62 0.32 -17.81 -24.63
CA PRO A 62 -0.46 -18.54 -23.63
C PRO A 62 0.39 -19.49 -22.80
N SER A 63 1.45 -20.05 -23.38
CA SER A 63 2.45 -20.84 -22.68
C SER A 63 3.86 -20.40 -23.09
N PRO A 64 4.91 -20.80 -22.35
CA PRO A 64 6.30 -20.55 -22.73
C PRO A 64 6.62 -21.07 -24.15
N CYS A 65 5.89 -22.08 -24.62
CA CYS A 65 6.10 -22.73 -25.91
C CYS A 65 5.16 -22.32 -27.02
N SER A 66 4.18 -21.45 -26.77
CA SER A 66 3.24 -21.03 -27.81
C SER A 66 3.31 -19.53 -28.04
N ARG A 67 3.05 -19.13 -29.28
CA ARG A 67 2.89 -17.74 -29.67
C ARG A 67 1.64 -17.66 -30.52
N CYS A 68 0.69 -16.87 -30.08
CA CYS A 68 -0.56 -16.63 -30.78
C CYS A 68 -0.54 -15.23 -31.37
N VAL A 69 -1.04 -15.11 -32.59
CA VAL A 69 -1.21 -13.85 -33.30
C VAL A 69 -2.68 -13.72 -33.68
N CYS A 70 -3.25 -12.55 -33.46
CA CYS A 70 -4.56 -12.20 -33.98
C CYS A 70 -4.40 -11.55 -35.35
N SER A 71 -4.92 -12.20 -36.40
CA SER A 71 -4.93 -11.65 -37.75
C SER A 71 -6.36 -11.65 -38.29
N ARG A 72 -6.92 -10.45 -38.51
CA ARG A 72 -8.26 -10.24 -39.08
C ARG A 72 -9.37 -11.10 -38.44
N GLY A 73 -9.36 -11.20 -37.10
CA GLY A 73 -10.39 -11.90 -36.33
C GLY A 73 -10.13 -13.40 -36.13
N ALA A 74 -9.10 -13.95 -36.78
CA ALA A 74 -8.65 -15.32 -36.56
C ALA A 74 -7.42 -15.35 -35.64
N VAL A 75 -7.46 -16.21 -34.63
CA VAL A 75 -6.30 -16.52 -33.79
C VAL A 75 -5.48 -17.60 -34.48
N SER A 76 -4.21 -17.32 -34.76
CA SER A 76 -3.24 -18.31 -35.21
C SER A 76 -2.20 -18.54 -34.11
N CYS A 77 -2.25 -19.71 -33.47
CA CYS A 77 -1.28 -20.13 -32.47
C CYS A 77 -0.29 -21.13 -33.09
N GLY A 78 1.00 -20.85 -32.92
CA GLY A 78 2.08 -21.75 -33.33
C GLY A 78 3.01 -22.08 -32.17
N ALA A 79 3.70 -23.22 -32.29
CA ALA A 79 4.82 -23.53 -31.42
C ALA A 79 5.94 -22.51 -31.64
N ARG A 80 6.53 -22.01 -30.55
CA ARG A 80 7.75 -21.18 -30.63
C ARG A 80 8.91 -22.06 -31.08
N PRO A 81 9.55 -21.75 -32.23
CA PRO A 81 10.73 -22.50 -32.65
C PRO A 81 11.89 -22.20 -31.70
N CYS A 82 12.59 -23.25 -31.29
CA CYS A 82 13.80 -23.10 -30.49
C CYS A 82 15.03 -22.91 -31.39
N PRO A 83 15.99 -22.07 -30.99
CA PRO A 83 17.27 -21.97 -31.69
C PRO A 83 17.96 -23.34 -31.75
N PRO A 84 18.67 -23.67 -32.85
CA PRO A 84 19.47 -24.88 -32.91
C PRO A 84 20.53 -24.87 -31.81
N LEU A 85 20.59 -25.96 -31.05
CA LEU A 85 21.48 -26.09 -29.89
C LEU A 85 22.38 -27.32 -30.08
N SER A 86 23.69 -27.12 -30.01
CA SER A 86 24.69 -28.20 -29.98
C SER A 86 25.50 -28.09 -28.70
N CYS A 87 25.32 -29.06 -27.78
CA CYS A 87 26.02 -29.05 -26.50
C CYS A 87 27.42 -29.70 -26.62
N PRO A 88 28.40 -29.20 -25.86
CA PRO A 88 29.69 -29.88 -25.66
C PRO A 88 29.53 -31.32 -25.13
N GLY A 89 30.55 -32.17 -25.30
CA GLY A 89 30.46 -33.60 -24.95
C GLY A 89 30.10 -33.87 -23.49
N ASP A 90 30.56 -33.02 -22.58
CA ASP A 90 30.29 -33.01 -21.14
C ASP A 90 28.89 -32.49 -20.77
N GLN A 91 28.07 -32.11 -21.74
CA GLN A 91 26.74 -31.52 -21.51
C GLN A 91 25.65 -32.24 -22.32
N SER A 92 24.41 -32.19 -21.82
CA SER A 92 23.21 -32.68 -22.50
C SER A 92 22.16 -31.58 -22.61
N PRO A 93 21.32 -31.60 -23.67
CA PRO A 93 20.17 -30.72 -23.76
C PRO A 93 19.13 -31.09 -22.70
N PHE A 94 18.66 -30.09 -21.96
CA PHE A 94 17.62 -30.23 -20.94
C PHE A 94 16.67 -29.03 -20.99
N VAL A 95 15.37 -29.27 -20.82
CA VAL A 95 14.35 -28.21 -20.80
C VAL A 95 13.96 -27.93 -19.35
N PRO A 96 14.33 -26.76 -18.79
CA PRO A 96 13.94 -26.39 -17.43
C PRO A 96 12.42 -26.23 -17.29
N ALA A 97 11.90 -26.47 -16.08
CA ALA A 97 10.49 -26.25 -15.78
C ALA A 97 10.10 -24.78 -16.01
N GLY A 98 9.02 -24.55 -16.76
CA GLY A 98 8.55 -23.20 -17.10
C GLY A 98 9.27 -22.56 -18.30
N GLU A 99 10.27 -23.22 -18.89
CA GLU A 99 10.89 -22.79 -20.13
C GLU A 99 10.45 -23.68 -21.30
N CYS A 100 10.56 -23.15 -22.53
CA CYS A 100 10.25 -23.93 -23.73
C CYS A 100 11.46 -24.60 -24.35
N CYS A 101 12.58 -23.88 -24.38
CA CYS A 101 13.73 -24.29 -25.17
C CYS A 101 14.78 -24.99 -24.32
N PRO A 102 15.43 -26.03 -24.87
CA PRO A 102 16.47 -26.73 -24.15
C PRO A 102 17.67 -25.80 -23.93
N LYS A 103 18.37 -26.04 -22.83
CA LYS A 103 19.67 -25.47 -22.50
C LYS A 103 20.65 -26.60 -22.27
N CYS A 104 21.94 -26.33 -22.49
CA CYS A 104 22.97 -27.31 -22.18
C CYS A 104 23.22 -27.35 -20.67
N VAL A 105 23.10 -28.53 -20.07
CA VAL A 105 23.41 -28.80 -18.67
C VAL A 105 24.49 -29.85 -18.58
N ARG A 106 25.29 -29.84 -17.51
CA ARG A 106 26.38 -30.81 -17.36
C ARG A 106 25.85 -32.24 -17.17
N LYS A 107 26.58 -33.19 -17.75
CA LYS A 107 26.40 -34.63 -17.54
C LYS A 107 27.27 -35.07 -16.36
N GLY A 108 26.77 -34.86 -15.15
CA GLY A 108 27.41 -35.33 -13.92
C GLY A 108 26.43 -36.04 -13.01
N ALA A 109 26.95 -36.67 -11.96
CA ALA A 109 26.13 -37.27 -10.91
C ALA A 109 25.29 -36.19 -10.22
N SER A 110 24.02 -36.51 -9.95
CA SER A 110 23.15 -35.67 -9.13
C SER A 110 23.59 -35.69 -7.67
N CYS A 111 23.27 -34.62 -6.96
CA CYS A 111 23.57 -34.44 -5.55
C CYS A 111 22.29 -34.57 -4.71
N PRO A 112 22.20 -35.55 -3.79
CA PRO A 112 21.12 -35.57 -2.80
C PRO A 112 21.40 -34.55 -1.71
N TRP A 113 20.45 -33.64 -1.46
CA TRP A 113 20.58 -32.62 -0.42
C TRP A 113 19.23 -32.34 0.25
N GLN A 114 19.16 -32.56 1.57
CA GLN A 114 17.97 -32.35 2.42
C GLN A 114 16.67 -32.96 1.86
N GLY A 115 16.74 -34.13 1.24
CA GLY A 115 15.57 -34.83 0.67
C GLY A 115 15.17 -34.36 -0.73
N ALA A 116 15.88 -33.42 -1.33
CA ALA A 116 15.77 -33.04 -2.73
C ALA A 116 16.99 -33.54 -3.53
N GLU A 117 16.81 -33.74 -4.82
CA GLU A 117 17.87 -34.15 -5.75
C GLU A 117 18.20 -32.98 -6.67
N TYR A 118 19.47 -32.58 -6.70
CA TYR A 118 19.97 -31.46 -7.51
C TYR A 118 20.86 -31.99 -8.63
N ARG A 119 20.76 -31.40 -9.82
CA ARG A 119 21.52 -31.83 -10.99
C ARG A 119 22.94 -31.29 -10.94
N ASP A 120 23.86 -31.95 -11.64
CA ASP A 120 25.22 -31.43 -11.76
C ASP A 120 25.24 -30.03 -12.42
N GLY A 121 25.91 -29.08 -11.77
CA GLY A 121 25.94 -27.67 -12.13
C GLY A 121 24.74 -26.85 -11.66
N GLU A 122 23.77 -27.44 -10.97
CA GLU A 122 22.65 -26.71 -10.37
C GLU A 122 23.12 -25.90 -9.16
N GLU A 123 22.66 -24.65 -9.06
CA GLU A 123 22.91 -23.75 -7.94
C GLU A 123 21.61 -23.39 -7.24
N TRP A 124 21.64 -23.41 -5.91
CA TRP A 124 20.50 -22.99 -5.09
C TRP A 124 20.95 -22.17 -3.90
N ALA A 125 20.03 -21.41 -3.31
CA ALA A 125 20.29 -20.58 -2.15
C ALA A 125 19.39 -21.02 -0.98
N PRO A 126 19.86 -21.95 -0.12
CA PRO A 126 19.07 -22.42 1.03
C PRO A 126 18.63 -21.32 1.98
N THR A 127 19.46 -20.28 2.09
CA THR A 127 19.19 -19.09 2.91
C THR A 127 19.60 -17.84 2.13
N LEU A 128 19.19 -16.67 2.61
CA LEU A 128 19.67 -15.38 2.08
C LEU A 128 21.21 -15.22 2.14
N CYS A 129 21.86 -16.00 3.01
CA CYS A 129 23.30 -15.95 3.27
C CYS A 129 24.08 -17.12 2.70
N SER A 130 23.44 -18.12 2.11
CA SER A 130 24.15 -19.31 1.63
C SER A 130 23.82 -19.59 0.18
N ARG A 131 24.84 -20.05 -0.53
CA ARG A 131 24.73 -20.55 -1.90
C ARG A 131 25.35 -21.93 -1.93
N CYS A 132 24.66 -22.88 -2.52
CA CYS A 132 25.14 -24.22 -2.74
C CYS A 132 25.15 -24.52 -4.24
N ALA A 133 26.10 -25.32 -4.67
CA ALA A 133 26.20 -25.82 -6.03
C ALA A 133 26.47 -27.32 -6.00
N CYS A 134 25.85 -28.06 -6.93
CA CYS A 134 26.16 -29.47 -7.14
C CYS A 134 27.30 -29.58 -8.16
N GLY A 135 28.36 -30.32 -7.81
CA GLY A 135 29.48 -30.61 -8.68
C GLY A 135 29.86 -32.08 -8.61
N GLY A 136 29.56 -32.84 -9.67
CA GLY A 136 29.94 -34.25 -9.81
C GLY A 136 29.45 -35.16 -8.69
N GLY A 137 28.25 -34.91 -8.15
CA GLY A 137 27.67 -35.66 -7.04
C GLY A 137 28.03 -35.13 -5.64
N GLU A 138 28.87 -34.10 -5.55
CA GLU A 138 29.22 -33.43 -4.31
C GLU A 138 28.55 -32.05 -4.19
N VAL A 139 27.93 -31.77 -3.03
CA VAL A 139 27.36 -30.46 -2.72
C VAL A 139 28.43 -29.55 -2.14
N ARG A 140 28.66 -28.40 -2.78
CA ARG A 140 29.56 -27.35 -2.30
C ARG A 140 28.75 -26.14 -1.87
N CYS A 141 28.68 -25.89 -0.57
CA CYS A 141 28.00 -24.73 -0.01
C CYS A 141 29.01 -23.68 0.47
N SER A 142 28.76 -22.43 0.11
CA SER A 142 29.45 -21.25 0.61
C SER A 142 28.49 -20.38 1.40
N VAL A 143 28.92 -19.94 2.59
CA VAL A 143 28.21 -18.93 3.38
C VAL A 143 28.81 -17.57 3.07
N ALA A 144 27.96 -16.56 2.87
CA ALA A 144 28.38 -15.20 2.63
C ALA A 144 29.13 -14.65 3.85
N GLU A 145 30.34 -14.16 3.60
CA GLU A 145 31.14 -13.50 4.62
C GLU A 145 30.83 -12.01 4.62
N CYS A 146 30.28 -11.53 5.72
CA CYS A 146 29.98 -10.12 5.88
C CYS A 146 31.21 -9.37 6.40
N ARG A 147 31.51 -8.22 5.78
CA ARG A 147 32.56 -7.33 6.29
C ARG A 147 32.22 -6.89 7.72
N PRO A 148 33.17 -6.91 8.66
CA PRO A 148 32.96 -6.32 9.98
C PRO A 148 32.57 -4.85 9.84
N VAL A 149 31.48 -4.45 10.49
CA VAL A 149 31.00 -3.07 10.52
C VAL A 149 30.93 -2.60 11.96
N ALA A 150 31.61 -1.49 12.25
CA ALA A 150 31.47 -0.76 13.51
C ALA A 150 30.52 0.43 13.29
N CYS A 151 29.43 0.47 14.03
CA CYS A 151 28.44 1.55 13.95
C CYS A 151 28.91 2.80 14.69
N LYS A 152 28.40 3.96 14.28
CA LYS A 152 28.67 5.22 14.97
C LYS A 152 27.91 5.27 16.30
N PRO A 153 28.24 6.21 17.21
CA PRO A 153 27.39 6.48 18.36
C PRO A 153 25.95 6.77 17.93
N HIS A 154 24.98 6.26 18.70
CA HIS A 154 23.53 6.36 18.41
C HIS A 154 23.02 5.55 17.21
N GLU A 155 23.79 4.57 16.76
CA GLU A 155 23.36 3.57 15.79
C GLU A 155 23.49 2.17 16.40
N ASN A 156 22.64 1.25 15.93
CA ASN A 156 22.66 -0.16 16.30
C ASN A 156 22.83 -1.04 15.06
N LEU A 157 23.59 -2.12 15.25
CA LEU A 157 23.85 -3.11 14.22
C LEU A 157 22.66 -4.07 14.12
N VAL A 158 21.98 -4.11 12.97
CA VAL A 158 20.78 -4.93 12.75
C VAL A 158 20.83 -5.65 11.42
N ILE A 159 20.38 -6.91 11.39
CA ILE A 159 20.13 -7.65 10.15
C ILE A 159 18.69 -7.35 9.73
N GLN A 160 18.52 -6.62 8.63
CA GLN A 160 17.18 -6.30 8.10
C GLN A 160 16.54 -7.50 7.42
N PRO A 161 15.20 -7.62 7.46
CA PRO A 161 14.50 -8.64 6.70
C PRO A 161 14.83 -8.55 5.20
N GLY A 162 15.14 -9.68 4.59
CA GLY A 162 15.56 -9.75 3.18
C GLY A 162 17.04 -9.43 2.92
N ARG A 163 17.84 -9.18 3.96
CA ARG A 163 19.29 -8.97 3.84
C ARG A 163 20.05 -10.05 4.60
N CYS A 164 21.18 -10.47 4.04
CA CYS A 164 22.11 -11.35 4.72
C CYS A 164 22.97 -10.60 5.75
N CYS A 165 23.62 -9.51 5.31
CA CYS A 165 24.60 -8.82 6.13
C CYS A 165 23.98 -7.74 7.02
N PRO A 166 24.53 -7.55 8.24
CA PRO A 166 24.05 -6.53 9.15
C PRO A 166 24.37 -5.13 8.64
N GLN A 167 23.52 -4.18 9.00
CA GLN A 167 23.67 -2.76 8.68
C GLN A 167 23.47 -1.92 9.93
N CYS A 168 24.15 -0.77 9.99
CA CYS A 168 23.94 0.21 11.03
C CYS A 168 22.66 0.99 10.73
N VAL A 169 21.73 0.97 11.68
CA VAL A 169 20.51 1.78 11.65
C VAL A 169 20.54 2.74 12.83
N SER A 170 19.96 3.92 12.68
CA SER A 170 19.88 4.87 13.79
C SER A 170 18.97 4.32 14.89
N ASN A 171 19.37 4.54 16.14
CA ASN A 171 18.63 4.07 17.30
C ASN A 171 17.18 4.60 17.27
N PRO A 172 16.18 3.76 17.57
CA PRO A 172 14.81 4.21 17.69
C PRO A 172 14.61 4.96 19.02
N CYS A 173 13.56 5.77 19.08
CA CYS A 173 13.12 6.43 20.30
C CYS A 173 11.96 5.64 20.92
N LEU A 174 11.97 5.45 22.24
CA LEU A 174 10.80 4.94 22.96
C LEU A 174 10.03 6.09 23.61
N SER A 175 8.76 6.23 23.29
CA SER A 175 7.85 7.20 23.89
C SER A 175 6.55 6.52 24.30
N ALA A 176 6.20 6.57 25.60
CA ALA A 176 4.98 5.97 26.15
C ALA A 176 4.73 4.50 25.71
N GLY A 177 5.79 3.69 25.65
CA GLY A 177 5.72 2.28 25.23
C GLY A 177 5.66 2.06 23.71
N THR A 178 5.62 3.12 22.91
CA THR A 178 5.68 3.06 21.43
C THR A 178 7.09 3.34 20.94
N GLN A 179 7.54 2.55 19.96
CA GLN A 179 8.83 2.73 19.32
C GLN A 179 8.68 3.59 18.06
N HIS A 180 9.44 4.69 18.00
CA HIS A 180 9.49 5.60 16.85
C HIS A 180 10.85 5.50 16.16
N GLN A 181 10.84 5.42 14.83
CA GLN A 181 12.06 5.37 14.03
C GLN A 181 12.70 6.75 13.92
N HIS A 182 14.01 6.81 13.65
CA HIS A 182 14.68 8.08 13.40
C HIS A 182 14.00 8.84 12.24
N GLY A 183 13.71 10.13 12.47
CA GLY A 183 13.01 11.01 11.55
C GLY A 183 11.48 10.98 11.71
N GLU A 184 10.94 10.02 12.45
CA GLU A 184 9.51 9.93 12.72
C GLU A 184 9.06 11.05 13.66
N GLN A 185 7.88 11.62 13.38
CA GLN A 185 7.25 12.67 14.16
C GLN A 185 5.91 12.19 14.72
N TRP A 186 5.65 12.47 16.00
CA TRP A 186 4.40 12.09 16.67
C TRP A 186 3.89 13.21 17.57
N GLN A 187 2.57 13.21 17.79
CA GLN A 187 1.94 14.09 18.77
C GLN A 187 1.90 13.37 20.13
N LYS A 188 2.64 13.88 21.12
CA LYS A 188 2.62 13.34 22.49
C LYS A 188 1.33 13.73 23.22
N ASN A 189 0.83 14.93 22.96
CA ASN A 189 -0.47 15.43 23.41
C ASN A 189 -0.92 16.54 22.44
N ALA A 190 -2.07 17.18 22.69
CA ALA A 190 -2.61 18.21 21.81
C ALA A 190 -1.67 19.42 21.56
N CYS A 191 -0.72 19.67 22.47
CA CYS A 191 0.22 20.80 22.41
C CYS A 191 1.68 20.42 22.13
N THR A 192 2.03 19.14 22.25
CA THR A 192 3.42 18.70 22.23
C THR A 192 3.65 17.77 21.05
N THR A 193 4.48 18.22 20.10
CA THR A 193 4.95 17.43 18.97
C THR A 193 6.39 17.00 19.23
N CYS A 194 6.71 15.75 18.97
CA CYS A 194 8.04 15.19 19.15
C CYS A 194 8.58 14.63 17.83
N VAL A 195 9.90 14.68 17.66
CA VAL A 195 10.64 14.03 16.58
C VAL A 195 11.71 13.12 17.15
N CYS A 196 11.91 11.96 16.54
CA CYS A 196 12.98 11.05 16.94
C CYS A 196 14.27 11.38 16.20
N ASP A 197 15.25 11.89 16.93
CA ASP A 197 16.58 12.16 16.40
C ASP A 197 17.60 11.19 16.99
N ARG A 198 17.89 10.10 16.26
CA ARG A 198 18.88 9.06 16.61
C ARG A 198 18.78 8.60 18.06
N GLY A 199 17.58 8.16 18.47
CA GLY A 199 17.30 7.68 19.82
C GLY A 199 16.96 8.77 20.84
N GLN A 200 17.04 10.06 20.47
CA GLN A 200 16.64 11.17 21.33
C GLN A 200 15.29 11.73 20.89
N SER A 201 14.32 11.75 21.80
CA SER A 201 13.03 12.41 21.55
C SER A 201 13.17 13.92 21.74
N LYS A 202 13.15 14.67 20.64
CA LYS A 202 13.17 16.13 20.64
C LYS A 202 11.73 16.62 20.55
N CYS A 203 11.20 17.13 21.67
CA CYS A 203 9.81 17.57 21.77
C CYS A 203 9.71 19.10 21.80
N HIS A 204 8.77 19.64 21.04
CA HIS A 204 8.36 21.03 21.08
C HIS A 204 6.95 21.12 21.67
N THR A 205 6.80 21.88 22.75
CA THR A 205 5.51 22.14 23.38
C THR A 205 5.07 23.55 23.05
N HIS A 206 3.92 23.67 22.38
CA HIS A 206 3.30 24.94 22.09
C HIS A 206 2.66 25.53 23.35
N THR A 207 3.12 26.70 23.78
CA THR A 207 2.54 27.47 24.87
C THR A 207 1.46 28.41 24.34
N CYS A 208 0.26 28.31 24.90
CA CYS A 208 -0.87 29.13 24.50
C CYS A 208 -0.82 30.52 25.14
N GLN A 209 -1.19 31.54 24.37
CA GLN A 209 -1.42 32.86 24.94
C GLN A 209 -2.69 32.87 25.80
N PRO A 210 -2.71 33.65 26.91
CA PRO A 210 -3.93 33.86 27.68
C PRO A 210 -5.00 34.51 26.82
N VAL A 211 -6.24 34.00 26.88
CA VAL A 211 -7.39 34.57 26.20
C VAL A 211 -8.37 35.09 27.26
N THR A 212 -8.78 36.35 27.11
CA THR A 212 -9.92 36.96 27.81
C THR A 212 -11.14 36.89 26.91
N CYS A 213 -12.25 36.38 27.44
CA CYS A 213 -13.51 36.22 26.71
C CYS A 213 -14.48 37.37 27.04
N ASP A 214 -15.31 37.73 26.07
CA ASP A 214 -16.34 38.77 26.22
C ASP A 214 -17.45 38.32 27.18
N GLU A 215 -18.27 39.27 27.65
CA GLU A 215 -19.43 38.97 28.51
C GLU A 215 -20.35 37.92 27.85
N GLY A 216 -20.72 36.89 28.61
CA GLY A 216 -21.53 35.77 28.13
C GLY A 216 -20.72 34.61 27.50
N GLN A 217 -19.39 34.72 27.43
CA GLN A 217 -18.51 33.64 26.97
C GLN A 217 -17.64 33.08 28.11
N THR A 218 -17.28 31.81 28.01
CA THR A 218 -16.35 31.13 28.92
C THR A 218 -15.19 30.51 28.15
N LYS A 219 -14.10 30.29 28.86
CA LYS A 219 -12.86 29.71 28.35
C LYS A 219 -13.00 28.19 28.26
N VAL A 220 -12.81 27.63 27.06
CA VAL A 220 -13.02 26.20 26.79
C VAL A 220 -11.83 25.59 26.04
N ARG A 221 -11.44 24.38 26.43
CA ARG A 221 -10.45 23.55 25.72
C ARG A 221 -11.20 22.44 24.97
N ARG A 222 -11.24 22.52 23.64
CA ARG A 222 -11.90 21.46 22.83
C ARG A 222 -11.00 20.23 22.70
N ALA A 223 -11.62 19.05 22.61
CA ALA A 223 -10.90 17.80 22.40
C ALA A 223 -10.03 17.86 21.13
N GLY A 224 -8.74 17.53 21.26
CA GLY A 224 -7.78 17.61 20.16
C GLY A 224 -7.19 19.00 19.88
N GLN A 225 -7.67 20.07 20.55
CA GLN A 225 -7.07 21.41 20.44
C GLN A 225 -6.05 21.67 21.56
N CYS A 226 -4.92 22.26 21.17
CA CYS A 226 -3.92 22.69 22.13
C CYS A 226 -4.42 23.84 23.00
N CYS A 227 -5.00 24.90 22.42
CA CYS A 227 -5.25 26.13 23.16
C CYS A 227 -6.72 26.32 23.51
N ASP A 228 -6.93 27.12 24.57
CA ASP A 228 -8.26 27.53 24.97
C ASP A 228 -8.84 28.52 23.96
N GLY A 229 -10.12 28.36 23.63
CA GLY A 229 -10.90 29.35 22.92
C GLY A 229 -12.05 29.85 23.79
N CYS A 230 -12.74 30.88 23.33
CA CYS A 230 -13.97 31.33 23.98
C CYS A 230 -15.19 30.66 23.34
N ALA A 231 -16.15 30.28 24.16
CA ALA A 231 -17.44 29.77 23.71
C ALA A 231 -18.57 30.37 24.55
N ALA A 232 -19.73 30.61 23.93
CA ALA A 232 -20.90 31.09 24.62
C ALA A 232 -21.31 30.14 25.74
N VAL A 233 -21.57 30.68 26.93
CA VAL A 233 -22.08 29.92 28.09
C VAL A 233 -23.49 29.42 27.78
N GLU A 234 -24.30 30.27 27.13
CA GLU A 234 -25.62 29.92 26.63
C GLU A 234 -25.54 28.96 25.44
N GLY A 235 -26.26 27.82 25.54
CA GLY A 235 -26.23 26.78 24.52
C GLY A 235 -25.15 25.71 24.72
N SER A 236 -24.55 25.63 25.92
CA SER A 236 -23.77 24.47 26.34
C SER A 236 -24.67 23.33 26.82
N CYS A 237 -24.36 22.09 26.44
CA CYS A 237 -25.17 20.92 26.76
C CYS A 237 -24.27 19.74 27.20
N PRO A 238 -24.52 19.13 28.38
CA PRO A 238 -23.83 17.91 28.78
C PRO A 238 -24.37 16.72 27.97
N TYR A 239 -23.48 15.98 27.32
CA TYR A 239 -23.78 14.73 26.61
C TYR A 239 -22.78 13.66 27.07
N GLU A 240 -23.28 12.56 27.64
CA GLU A 240 -22.47 11.45 28.20
C GLU A 240 -21.33 11.93 29.11
N GLY A 241 -21.60 12.92 29.97
CA GLY A 241 -20.60 13.46 30.90
C GLY A 241 -19.62 14.47 30.31
N VAL A 242 -19.71 14.78 29.01
CA VAL A 242 -18.89 15.81 28.33
C VAL A 242 -19.75 17.02 27.98
N VAL A 243 -19.35 18.20 28.44
CA VAL A 243 -20.00 19.48 28.09
C VAL A 243 -19.64 19.86 26.65
N ARG A 244 -20.65 20.05 25.81
CA ARG A 244 -20.51 20.47 24.41
C ARG A 244 -21.05 21.87 24.22
N TYR A 245 -20.41 22.68 23.38
CA TYR A 245 -20.78 24.07 23.15
C TYR A 245 -21.41 24.26 21.78
N HIS A 246 -22.10 25.39 21.60
CA HIS A 246 -22.75 25.72 20.34
C HIS A 246 -21.79 25.63 19.15
N GLY A 247 -22.19 24.91 18.10
CA GLY A 247 -21.37 24.68 16.91
C GLY A 247 -20.43 23.47 16.96
N ASP A 248 -20.24 22.84 18.13
CA ASP A 248 -19.49 21.59 18.24
C ASP A 248 -20.19 20.48 17.45
N MET A 249 -19.40 19.62 16.80
CA MET A 249 -19.86 18.45 16.06
C MET A 249 -19.14 17.21 16.59
N TRP A 250 -19.88 16.14 16.85
CA TRP A 250 -19.29 14.92 17.40
C TRP A 250 -20.02 13.66 16.99
N ASN A 251 -19.28 12.55 17.02
CA ASN A 251 -19.80 11.22 16.77
C ASN A 251 -20.48 10.70 18.07
N ALA A 252 -21.78 10.43 18.02
CA ALA A 252 -22.57 9.97 19.17
C ALA A 252 -22.69 8.44 19.21
N THR A 253 -22.84 7.81 18.05
CA THR A 253 -22.76 6.37 17.81
C THR A 253 -22.07 6.22 16.46
N GLY A 254 -21.25 5.19 16.23
CA GLY A 254 -20.23 5.12 15.16
C GLY A 254 -20.52 5.68 13.74
N CYS A 255 -21.77 5.98 13.35
CA CYS A 255 -22.18 6.65 12.11
C CYS A 255 -23.12 7.90 12.26
N GLU A 256 -23.41 8.40 13.47
CA GLU A 256 -24.27 9.57 13.70
C GLU A 256 -23.47 10.77 14.21
N PHE A 257 -23.48 11.87 13.45
CA PHE A 257 -22.88 13.13 13.85
C PHE A 257 -23.96 14.08 14.38
N VAL A 258 -23.76 14.56 15.61
CA VAL A 258 -24.64 15.52 16.26
C VAL A 258 -23.98 16.89 16.26
N ARG A 259 -24.75 17.93 15.93
CA ARG A 259 -24.33 19.33 16.01
C ARG A 259 -25.27 20.09 16.93
N LEU A 260 -24.72 20.90 17.83
CA LEU A 260 -25.51 21.84 18.62
C LEU A 260 -25.93 23.03 17.76
N ARG A 261 -27.24 23.28 17.72
CA ARG A 261 -27.84 24.47 17.11
C ARG A 261 -28.68 25.24 18.14
N PRO A 262 -28.82 26.58 17.99
CA PRO A 262 -29.70 27.36 18.84
C PRO A 262 -31.15 27.01 18.51
N ARG A 263 -32.01 26.99 19.53
CA ARG A 263 -33.45 26.73 19.35
C ARG A 263 -34.10 28.00 18.77
N SER A 264 -34.54 27.95 17.52
CA SER A 264 -35.38 29.01 16.93
C SER A 264 -36.82 28.85 17.46
N GLY A 265 -37.16 29.56 18.54
CA GLY A 265 -38.49 29.57 19.18
C GLY A 265 -38.48 29.04 20.61
N GLY A 266 -38.82 29.91 21.57
CA GLY A 266 -38.54 29.77 23.00
C GLY A 266 -39.36 28.73 23.80
N LEU A 267 -38.67 28.11 24.77
CA LEU A 267 -39.03 27.94 26.20
C LEU A 267 -37.91 27.09 26.87
N PRO A 268 -37.65 27.24 28.18
CA PRO A 268 -36.53 26.60 28.86
C PRO A 268 -36.95 25.21 29.33
N ASP A 269 -36.86 24.22 28.45
CA ASP A 269 -36.85 22.83 28.88
C ASP A 269 -35.66 22.13 28.25
N GLY A 270 -34.75 21.67 29.11
CA GLY A 270 -33.38 21.22 28.86
C GLY A 270 -33.29 19.89 28.12
N ARG A 271 -34.04 19.71 27.03
CA ARG A 271 -33.89 18.57 26.12
C ARG A 271 -33.50 19.05 24.73
N VAL A 272 -32.26 18.76 24.35
CA VAL A 272 -31.77 18.90 22.97
C VAL A 272 -32.30 17.73 22.14
N ARG A 273 -32.92 18.01 21.00
CA ARG A 273 -33.10 17.01 19.95
C ARG A 273 -31.80 16.93 19.16
N ALA A 274 -31.04 15.85 19.34
CA ALA A 274 -30.05 15.44 18.34
C ALA A 274 -30.80 15.10 17.05
N ARG A 275 -30.70 15.93 16.02
CA ARG A 275 -31.07 15.49 14.66
C ARG A 275 -29.83 14.82 14.10
N GLY A 276 -29.86 13.50 14.01
CA GLY A 276 -28.87 12.76 13.25
C GLY A 276 -28.85 13.31 11.82
N MET A 277 -27.69 13.80 11.38
CA MET A 277 -27.44 13.95 9.95
C MET A 277 -27.14 12.55 9.43
N SER A 278 -28.18 11.82 9.01
CA SER A 278 -27.97 10.62 8.21
C SER A 278 -27.23 11.07 6.95
N THR A 279 -26.01 10.57 6.74
CA THR A 279 -25.41 10.59 5.41
C THR A 279 -26.37 9.80 4.53
N GLY A 280 -27.16 10.53 3.72
CA GLY A 280 -28.07 9.91 2.78
C GLY A 280 -27.27 8.92 1.96
N ARG A 281 -27.62 7.62 2.07
CA ARG A 281 -27.24 6.62 1.07
C ARG A 281 -27.74 7.14 -0.26
N LYS A 282 -26.82 7.63 -1.10
CA LYS A 282 -26.98 7.58 -2.56
C LYS A 282 -26.41 6.25 -3.02
#